data_AF-A0A8T4Z8Z8-F1
#
_entry.id   AF-A0A8T4Z8Z8-F1
#
_cell.length_a   1.000
_cell.length_b   1.000
_cell.length_c   1.000
_cell.angle_alpha   90.00
_cell.angle_beta   90.00
_cell.angle_gamma   90.00
#
_symmetry.space_group_name_H-M   'P 1'
#
loop_
_entity.id
_entity.type
_entity.pdbx_description
1 polymer ?
#
loop_
_entity_poly.entity_id
_entity_poly.type
_entity_poly.pdbx_seq_one_letter_code
_entity_poly.pdbx_strand_id
1 'polypeptide(L)'
;MRCVHGLREGNVQIVHDNSGKAAQKGFVRRRSRAEKVGRLKHIIELLKCLERQIGEVDVRTRTLMAGLREWISFEPSYIQKVACEDEVNVEIITCLMQNGVGGVTAFSYTCRAG
;
A
#
# COMPACT_ATOMS: atom_id res chain seq x y z
N MET A 1 -5.80 6.75 -21.88
CA MET A 1 -6.64 7.64 -21.03
C MET A 1 -5.76 8.20 -19.92
N ARG A 2 -5.56 9.52 -19.85
CA ARG A 2 -4.77 10.20 -18.80
C ARG A 2 -5.67 10.42 -17.58
N CYS A 3 -5.30 9.86 -16.42
CA CYS A 3 -5.92 10.22 -15.15
C CYS A 3 -5.30 11.55 -14.69
N VAL A 4 -5.97 12.67 -14.97
CA VAL A 4 -5.55 13.99 -14.49
C VAL A 4 -6.16 14.20 -13.11
N HIS A 5 -5.34 14.06 -12.06
CA HIS A 5 -5.74 14.43 -10.70
C HIS A 5 -5.40 15.91 -10.47
N GLY A 6 -6.44 16.75 -10.39
CA GLY A 6 -6.32 18.05 -9.74
C GLY A 6 -6.20 17.81 -8.24
N LEU A 7 -4.98 17.84 -7.70
CA LEU A 7 -4.73 17.91 -6.27
C LEU A 7 -5.26 19.24 -5.75
N ARG A 8 -6.48 19.23 -5.19
CA ARG A 8 -6.99 20.34 -4.40
C ARG A 8 -6.54 20.08 -2.97
N GLU A 9 -5.54 20.82 -2.51
CA GLU A 9 -5.08 20.84 -1.12
C GLU A 9 -6.26 21.23 -0.21
N GLY A 10 -6.80 20.23 0.48
CA GLY A 10 -7.82 20.42 1.50
C GLY A 10 -7.14 20.56 2.85
N ASN A 11 -6.90 21.81 3.25
CA ASN A 11 -6.48 22.18 4.60
C ASN A 11 -7.54 21.68 5.61
N VAL A 12 -7.21 20.66 6.41
CA VAL A 12 -8.10 20.15 7.46
C VAL A 12 -7.95 21.05 8.68
N GLN A 13 -8.71 22.15 8.70
CA GLN A 13 -8.90 22.95 9.90
C GLN A 13 -9.95 22.24 10.77
N ILE A 14 -9.51 21.53 11.82
CA ILE A 14 -10.41 21.05 12.88
C ILE A 14 -10.76 22.26 13.74
N VAL A 15 -11.89 22.90 13.47
CA VAL A 15 -12.46 23.93 14.36
C VAL A 15 -13.53 23.25 15.20
N HIS A 16 -13.21 23.03 16.47
CA HIS A 16 -14.14 22.62 17.50
C HIS A 16 -14.78 23.88 18.08
N ASP A 17 -15.97 24.26 17.59
CA ASP A 17 -16.78 25.30 18.21
C ASP A 17 -18.01 24.69 18.86
N ASN A 18 -17.95 24.57 20.19
CA ASN A 18 -19.11 24.28 21.04
C ASN A 18 -19.87 25.59 21.28
N SER A 19 -20.96 25.80 20.55
CA SER A 19 -21.91 26.88 20.84
C SER A 19 -23.33 26.37 20.63
N GLY A 20 -24.00 26.11 21.75
CA GLY A 20 -25.36 25.57 21.78
C GLY A 20 -26.37 26.54 21.18
N LYS A 21 -27.15 26.06 20.19
CA LYS A 21 -28.44 26.64 19.82
C LYS A 21 -29.42 25.54 19.38
N ALA A 22 -30.57 25.55 20.05
CA ALA A 22 -31.86 24.92 19.78
C ALA A 22 -31.99 23.88 18.64
N ALA A 23 -32.56 22.73 19.02
CA ALA A 23 -32.96 21.62 18.16
C ALA A 23 -33.91 22.05 17.02
N GLN A 24 -33.36 22.43 15.87
CA GLN A 24 -34.03 22.18 14.60
C GLN A 24 -33.78 20.71 14.27
N LYS A 25 -34.81 19.87 14.39
CA LYS A 25 -34.77 18.48 13.93
C LYS A 25 -34.73 18.51 12.40
N GLY A 26 -33.56 18.84 11.86
CA GLY A 26 -33.31 18.88 10.43
C GLY A 26 -33.65 17.52 9.86
N PHE A 27 -34.58 17.48 8.91
CA PHE A 27 -34.83 16.28 8.14
C PHE A 27 -33.50 15.88 7.48
N VAL A 28 -32.85 14.86 8.05
CA VAL A 28 -31.70 14.25 7.42
C VAL A 28 -32.21 13.66 6.11
N ARG A 29 -31.97 14.38 5.01
CA ARG A 29 -32.41 13.98 3.68
C ARG A 29 -31.82 12.60 3.40
N ARG A 30 -32.68 11.58 3.43
CA ARG A 30 -32.26 10.22 3.10
C ARG A 30 -31.83 10.21 1.65
N ARG A 31 -30.60 9.78 1.41
CA ARG A 31 -30.04 9.66 0.05
C ARG A 31 -30.93 8.80 -0.81
N SER A 32 -31.17 9.24 -2.04
CA SER A 32 -31.93 8.45 -3.01
C SER A 32 -31.17 7.18 -3.39
N ARG A 33 -31.89 6.17 -3.92
CA ARG A 33 -31.25 4.93 -4.40
C ARG A 33 -30.22 5.23 -5.49
N ALA A 34 -30.53 6.15 -6.40
CA ALA A 34 -29.64 6.59 -7.46
C ALA A 34 -28.35 7.23 -6.91
N GLU A 35 -28.45 8.09 -5.89
CA GLU A 35 -27.29 8.70 -5.23
C GLU A 35 -26.39 7.65 -4.54
N LYS A 36 -26.99 6.64 -3.91
CA LYS A 36 -26.24 5.53 -3.29
C LYS A 36 -25.50 4.70 -4.34
N VAL A 37 -26.18 4.34 -5.43
CA VAL A 37 -25.58 3.56 -6.54
C VAL A 37 -24.49 4.37 -7.25
N GLY A 38 -24.72 5.66 -7.49
CA GLY A 38 -23.72 6.54 -8.12
C GLY A 38 -22.43 6.65 -7.31
N ARG A 39 -22.53 6.81 -5.99
CA ARG A 39 -21.35 6.80 -5.11
C ARG A 39 -20.64 5.45 -5.11
N LEU A 40 -21.37 4.34 -5.07
CA LEU A 40 -20.77 3.01 -5.12
C LEU A 40 -19.99 2.80 -6.42
N LYS A 41 -20.58 3.18 -7.56
CA LYS A 41 -19.90 3.10 -8.87
C LYS A 41 -18.62 3.93 -8.89
N HIS A 42 -18.66 5.15 -8.36
CA HIS A 42 -17.48 6.01 -8.25
C HIS A 42 -16.38 5.38 -7.38
N ILE A 43 -16.73 4.79 -6.24
CA ILE A 43 -15.76 4.09 -5.37
C ILE A 43 -15.12 2.92 -6.11
N ILE A 44 -15.90 2.12 -6.84
CA ILE A 44 -15.38 0.99 -7.62
C ILE A 44 -14.41 1.48 -8.71
N GLU A 45 -14.74 2.57 -9.41
CA GLU A 45 -13.86 3.14 -10.43
C GLU A 45 -12.55 3.66 -9.83
N LEU A 46 -12.61 4.28 -8.64
CA LEU A 46 -11.43 4.74 -7.92
C LEU A 46 -10.55 3.57 -7.48
N LEU A 47 -11.13 2.50 -6.93
CA LEU A 47 -10.39 1.29 -6.54
C LEU A 47 -9.66 0.67 -7.74
N LYS A 48 -10.35 0.51 -8.88
CA LYS A 48 -9.73 0.01 -10.12
C LYS A 48 -8.58 0.90 -10.60
N CYS A 49 -8.69 2.22 -10.44
CA CYS A 49 -7.61 3.14 -10.79
C CYS A 49 -6.40 2.96 -9.87
N LEU A 50 -6.62 2.83 -8.56
CA LEU A 50 -5.57 2.62 -7.58
C LEU A 50 -4.87 1.26 -7.77
N GLU A 51 -5.64 0.19 -7.98
CA GLU A 51 -5.09 -1.14 -8.29
C GLU A 51 -4.16 -1.10 -9.51
N ARG A 52 -4.56 -0.40 -10.58
CA ARG A 52 -3.69 -0.21 -11.75
C ARG A 52 -2.41 0.54 -11.41
N GLN A 53 -2.51 1.63 -10.64
CA GLN A 53 -1.33 2.41 -10.22
C GLN A 53 -0.37 1.60 -9.36
N ILE A 54 -0.89 0.79 -8.44
CA ILE A 54 -0.09 -0.15 -7.64
C ILE A 54 0.63 -1.13 -8.56
N GLY A 55 -0.08 -1.72 -9.53
CA GLY A 55 0.53 -2.62 -10.52
C GLY A 55 1.66 -1.95 -11.33
N GLU A 56 1.48 -0.69 -11.73
CA GLU A 56 2.55 0.06 -12.42
C GLU A 56 3.77 0.32 -11.52
N VAL A 57 3.55 0.62 -10.24
CA VAL A 57 4.63 0.80 -9.25
C VAL A 57 5.39 -0.50 -9.02
N ASP A 58 4.68 -1.62 -8.91
CA ASP A 58 5.28 -2.94 -8.74
C ASP A 58 6.16 -3.33 -9.93
N VAL A 59 5.69 -3.09 -11.15
CA VAL A 59 6.48 -3.35 -12.37
C VAL A 59 7.76 -2.52 -12.36
N ARG A 60 7.66 -1.21 -12.10
CA ARG A 60 8.84 -0.32 -12.04
C ARG A 60 9.81 -0.75 -10.94
N THR A 61 9.29 -1.09 -9.76
CA THR A 61 10.11 -1.56 -8.63
C THR A 61 10.86 -2.84 -9.00
N ARG A 62 10.18 -3.82 -9.61
CA ARG A 62 10.82 -5.06 -10.07
C ARG A 62 11.90 -4.79 -11.12
N THR A 63 11.63 -3.92 -12.09
CA THR A 63 12.62 -3.55 -13.11
C THR A 63 13.85 -2.88 -12.51
N LEU A 64 13.66 -1.97 -11.56
CA LEU A 64 14.76 -1.31 -10.85
C LEU A 64 15.57 -2.30 -10.02
N MET A 65 14.90 -3.16 -9.25
CA MET A 65 15.57 -4.19 -8.43
C MET A 65 16.35 -5.18 -9.29
N ALA A 66 15.85 -5.54 -10.47
CA ALA A 66 16.58 -6.39 -11.41
C ALA A 66 17.85 -5.70 -11.94
N GLY A 67 17.76 -4.42 -12.32
CA GLY A 67 18.91 -3.66 -12.83
C GLY A 67 19.96 -3.33 -11.77
N LEU A 68 19.55 -3.21 -10.50
CA LEU A 68 20.41 -2.84 -9.38
C LEU A 68 20.74 -4.02 -8.46
N ARG A 69 20.45 -5.26 -8.88
CA ARG A 69 20.55 -6.46 -8.05
C ARG A 69 21.92 -6.63 -7.37
N GLU A 70 23.00 -6.29 -8.07
CA GLU A 70 24.37 -6.44 -7.57
C GLU A 70 24.83 -5.26 -6.70
N TRP A 71 24.07 -4.16 -6.70
CA TRP A 71 24.41 -2.89 -6.05
C TRP A 71 23.54 -2.59 -4.84
N ILE A 72 22.45 -3.35 -4.64
CA ILE A 72 21.53 -3.21 -3.53
C ILE A 72 21.79 -4.32 -2.52
N SER A 73 22.10 -3.92 -1.29
CA SER A 73 22.06 -4.78 -0.11
C SER A 73 20.97 -4.28 0.83
N PHE A 74 20.14 -5.18 1.31
CA PHE A 74 19.17 -4.87 2.35
C PHE A 74 19.71 -5.26 3.73
N GLU A 75 19.35 -4.47 4.74
CA GLU A 75 19.70 -4.81 6.11
C GLU A 75 19.00 -6.12 6.52
N PRO A 76 19.70 -7.05 7.21
CA PRO A 76 19.12 -8.26 7.78
C PRO A 76 17.78 -8.06 8.48
N SER A 77 17.70 -7.04 9.33
CA SER A 77 16.52 -6.69 10.12
C SER A 77 15.34 -6.29 9.24
N TYR A 78 15.62 -5.60 8.13
CA TYR A 78 14.63 -5.22 7.14
C TYR A 78 14.09 -6.45 6.40
N ILE A 79 14.97 -7.36 5.97
CA ILE A 79 14.57 -8.60 5.30
C ILE A 79 13.67 -9.43 6.21
N GLN A 80 14.05 -9.63 7.47
CA GLN A 80 13.24 -10.37 8.44
C GLN A 80 11.86 -9.74 8.63
N LYS A 81 11.80 -8.40 8.78
CA LYS A 81 10.54 -7.68 8.97
C LYS A 81 9.59 -7.82 7.78
N VAL A 82 10.12 -7.91 6.56
CA VAL A 82 9.31 -7.90 5.32
C VAL A 82 9.02 -9.31 4.81
N ALA A 83 9.92 -10.27 5.00
CA ALA A 83 9.82 -11.62 4.44
C ALA A 83 9.31 -12.67 5.44
N CYS A 84 9.46 -12.45 6.74
CA CYS A 84 9.07 -13.45 7.74
C CYS A 84 7.67 -13.18 8.28
N GLU A 85 6.75 -14.12 8.05
CA GLU A 85 5.40 -14.07 8.61
C GLU A 85 5.33 -14.72 10.00
N ASP A 86 6.24 -15.65 10.30
CA ASP A 86 6.26 -16.43 11.54
C ASP A 86 7.69 -16.60 12.10
N GLU A 87 7.76 -17.10 13.33
CA GLU A 87 9.00 -17.32 14.06
C GLU A 87 9.93 -18.32 13.36
N VAL A 88 9.36 -19.28 12.62
CA VAL A 88 10.13 -20.27 11.85
C VAL A 88 10.91 -19.59 10.73
N ASN A 89 10.27 -18.68 10.00
CA ASN A 89 10.92 -17.91 8.94
C ASN A 89 12.03 -17.01 9.49
N VAL A 90 11.83 -16.41 10.67
CA VAL A 90 12.87 -15.63 11.36
C VAL A 90 14.08 -16.48 11.69
N GLU A 91 13.88 -17.68 12.23
CA GLU A 91 14.97 -18.59 12.60
C GLU A 91 15.74 -19.08 11.36
N ILE A 92 15.02 -19.41 10.27
CA ILE A 92 15.63 -19.81 8.99
C ILE A 92 16.52 -18.69 8.45
N ILE A 93 15.99 -17.46 8.35
CA ILE A 93 16.76 -16.32 7.84
C ILE A 93 17.96 -16.05 8.76
N THR A 94 17.78 -16.06 10.07
CA THR A 94 18.86 -15.83 11.05
C THR A 94 19.99 -16.86 10.90
N CYS A 95 19.63 -18.14 10.79
CA CYS A 95 20.58 -19.23 10.58
C CYS A 95 21.35 -19.06 9.27
N LEU A 96 20.66 -18.71 8.17
CA LEU A 96 21.29 -18.49 6.86
C LEU A 96 22.27 -17.31 6.87
N MET A 97 21.99 -16.28 7.66
CA MET A 97 22.87 -15.10 7.76
C MET A 97 24.08 -15.34 8.65
N GLN A 98 23.95 -16.16 9.70
CA GLN A 98 25.04 -16.51 10.61
C GLN A 98 26.05 -17.50 9.98
N ASN A 99 25.60 -18.41 9.13
CA ASN A 99 26.44 -19.46 8.50
C ASN A 99 27.11 -19.01 7.18
N GLY A 100 27.45 -17.71 7.06
CA GLY A 100 27.89 -17.05 5.84
C GLY A 100 28.58 -17.93 4.77
N VAL A 101 28.03 -17.88 3.55
CA VAL A 101 28.65 -18.22 2.24
C VAL A 101 29.08 -19.68 2.00
N GLY A 102 28.82 -20.63 2.91
CA GLY A 102 29.25 -22.03 2.75
C GLY A 102 28.32 -22.97 1.96
N GLY A 103 27.05 -22.61 1.76
CA GLY A 103 26.07 -23.53 1.16
C GLY A 103 24.89 -22.88 0.45
N VAL A 104 24.89 -21.56 0.32
CA VAL A 104 23.89 -20.87 -0.49
C VAL A 104 24.41 -20.89 -1.93
N THR A 105 24.06 -21.94 -2.68
CA THR A 105 24.08 -21.87 -4.15
C THR A 105 23.28 -20.66 -4.55
N ALA A 106 23.94 -19.53 -4.80
CA ALA A 106 23.42 -18.30 -5.40
C ALA A 106 21.89 -18.17 -5.36
N PHE A 107 21.28 -18.20 -4.18
CA PHE A 107 19.89 -17.80 -4.05
C PHE A 107 19.94 -16.29 -4.13
N SER A 108 19.92 -15.80 -5.37
CA SER A 108 19.16 -14.61 -5.65
C SER A 108 17.84 -14.79 -4.91
N TYR A 109 17.51 -13.91 -3.99
CA TYR A 109 16.12 -13.68 -3.61
C TYR A 109 15.39 -13.19 -4.87
N THR A 110 15.16 -14.08 -5.84
CA THR A 110 14.14 -13.88 -6.85
C THR A 110 12.86 -14.05 -6.08
N CYS A 111 12.26 -12.92 -5.68
CA CYS A 111 10.84 -12.87 -5.37
C CYS A 111 10.13 -13.50 -6.57
N ARG A 112 9.74 -14.77 -6.42
CA ARG A 112 8.94 -15.45 -7.43
C ARG A 112 7.57 -14.79 -7.35
N ALA A 113 7.26 -13.96 -8.34
CA ALA A 113 5.94 -13.38 -8.50
C ALA A 113 4.95 -14.55 -8.70
N GLY A 114 4.14 -14.83 -7.68
CA GLY A 114 2.88 -15.53 -7.85
C GLY A 114 1.84 -14.61 -8.48
#